data_AF-A0A5C7X3H3-F1
#
_entry.id   AF-A0A5C7X3H3-F1
#
_cell.length_a   1.000
_cell.length_b   1.000
_cell.length_c   1.000
_cell.angle_alpha   90.00
_cell.angle_beta   90.00
_cell.angle_gamma   90.00
#
_symmetry.space_group_name_H-M   'P 1'
#
loop_
_entity.id
_entity.type
_entity.pdbx_description
1 polymer ?
#
loop_
_entity_poly.entity_id
_entity_poly.type
_entity_poly.pdbx_seq_one_letter_code
_entity_poly.pdbx_strand_id
1 'polypeptide(L)'
;MLGNTFKSALLISLMAFATGAMADITFSATQDGSTINIDKAMFDTDASKEFLATGKNPYIGNEEAIKKGKKIFNLYSCVACHGGKGEGAVGPGLIGANFRYAKNATNKGMFETIWHGTNGGMGAKGFGLMAPDDGIKPDELLKVIAFIRSNSNVGTTGNE
;
A
#
# COMPACT_ATOMS: atom_id res chain seq x y z
N MET A 1 -39.95 20.61 -58.44
CA MET A 1 -39.83 19.47 -57.50
C MET A 1 -38.53 19.65 -56.74
N LEU A 2 -38.62 19.61 -55.41
CA LEU A 2 -37.64 20.06 -54.41
C LEU A 2 -36.30 19.32 -54.51
N GLY A 3 -35.19 20.06 -54.49
CA GLY A 3 -33.86 19.56 -54.15
C GLY A 3 -33.65 19.64 -52.64
N ASN A 4 -33.22 18.54 -52.02
CA ASN A 4 -32.83 18.52 -50.61
C ASN A 4 -31.33 18.19 -50.47
N THR A 5 -30.63 19.20 -49.96
CA THR A 5 -29.23 19.21 -49.56
C THR A 5 -29.04 18.40 -48.27
N PHE A 6 -28.13 17.42 -48.28
CA PHE A 6 -27.64 16.75 -47.08
C PHE A 6 -26.72 17.71 -46.30
N LYS A 7 -27.10 18.06 -45.06
CA LYS A 7 -26.19 18.70 -44.09
C LYS A 7 -25.73 17.65 -43.07
N SER A 8 -24.46 17.26 -43.14
CA SER A 8 -23.79 16.47 -42.11
C SER A 8 -23.72 17.27 -40.80
N ALA A 9 -24.26 16.70 -39.72
CA ALA A 9 -24.04 17.19 -38.37
C ALA A 9 -22.93 16.35 -37.71
N LEU A 10 -21.77 16.96 -37.50
CA LEU A 10 -20.66 16.42 -36.72
C LEU A 10 -21.02 16.55 -35.23
N LEU A 11 -21.40 15.46 -34.58
CA LEU A 11 -21.59 15.40 -33.13
C LEU A 11 -20.22 15.26 -32.44
N ILE A 12 -19.68 16.38 -31.97
CA ILE A 12 -18.53 16.39 -31.05
C ILE A 12 -19.08 16.01 -29.67
N SER A 13 -18.93 14.74 -29.30
CA SER A 13 -19.20 14.27 -27.95
C SER A 13 -18.14 14.82 -27.00
N LEU A 14 -18.44 15.94 -26.32
CA LEU A 14 -17.73 16.34 -25.11
C LEU A 14 -17.99 15.28 -24.03
N MET A 15 -17.05 14.35 -23.84
CA MET A 15 -17.00 13.57 -22.60
C MET A 15 -16.62 14.55 -21.47
N ALA A 16 -17.62 14.93 -20.69
CA ALA A 16 -17.40 15.59 -19.41
C ALA A 16 -16.69 14.61 -18.49
N PHE A 17 -15.40 14.86 -18.21
CA PHE A 17 -14.70 14.21 -17.10
C PHE A 17 -15.33 14.71 -15.81
N ALA A 18 -16.18 13.88 -15.19
CA ALA A 18 -16.68 14.13 -13.85
C ALA A 18 -15.50 14.15 -12.87
N THR A 19 -15.16 15.32 -12.35
CA THR A 19 -14.25 15.47 -11.21
C THR A 19 -14.99 15.05 -9.94
N GLY A 20 -15.17 13.74 -9.75
CA GLY A 20 -15.58 13.20 -8.46
C GLY A 20 -14.36 13.16 -7.54
N ALA A 21 -14.42 13.83 -6.40
CA ALA A 21 -13.47 13.60 -5.32
C ALA A 21 -13.58 12.12 -4.91
N MET A 22 -12.58 11.31 -5.26
CA MET A 22 -12.49 9.93 -4.78
C MET A 22 -12.35 9.98 -3.26
N ALA A 23 -13.18 9.22 -2.54
CA ALA A 23 -13.06 9.10 -1.10
C ALA A 23 -11.78 8.31 -0.75
N ASP A 24 -11.08 8.72 0.31
CA ASP A 24 -9.91 8.00 0.83
C ASP A 24 -10.25 6.53 1.13
N ILE A 25 -9.25 5.65 0.98
CA ILE A 25 -9.41 4.24 1.32
C ILE A 25 -9.55 4.05 2.84
N THR A 26 -10.36 3.07 3.24
CA THR A 26 -10.52 2.67 4.64
C THR A 26 -9.59 1.52 4.99
N PHE A 27 -8.95 1.57 6.16
CA PHE A 27 -8.06 0.52 6.64
C PHE A 27 -8.78 -0.42 7.61
N SER A 28 -8.50 -1.73 7.51
CA SER A 28 -9.11 -2.77 8.35
C SER A 28 -8.04 -3.64 9.01
N ALA A 29 -8.17 -3.86 10.32
CA ALA A 29 -7.29 -4.69 11.13
C ALA A 29 -7.25 -6.13 10.62
N THR A 30 -6.05 -6.70 10.59
CA THR A 30 -5.87 -8.09 10.13
C THR A 30 -6.35 -9.10 11.17
N GLN A 31 -6.47 -8.72 12.46
CA GLN A 31 -7.00 -9.60 13.51
C GLN A 31 -8.48 -9.92 13.35
N ASP A 32 -9.32 -8.90 13.14
CA ASP A 32 -10.78 -9.00 13.29
C ASP A 32 -11.58 -8.19 12.26
N GLY A 33 -10.91 -7.46 11.36
CA GLY A 33 -11.55 -6.62 10.34
C GLY A 33 -12.06 -5.27 10.84
N SER A 34 -11.86 -4.93 12.12
CA SER A 34 -12.23 -3.62 12.66
C SER A 34 -11.53 -2.47 11.93
N THR A 35 -12.17 -1.31 11.87
CA THR A 35 -11.59 -0.13 11.18
C THR A 35 -10.37 0.38 11.95
N ILE A 36 -9.27 0.58 11.23
CA ILE A 36 -8.07 1.24 11.75
C ILE A 36 -8.21 2.74 11.50
N ASN A 37 -8.21 3.53 12.58
CA ASN A 37 -8.20 4.99 12.50
C ASN A 37 -6.75 5.49 12.55
N ILE A 38 -6.27 6.05 11.43
CA ILE A 38 -4.96 6.68 11.33
C ILE A 38 -5.20 8.16 11.10
N ASP A 39 -4.58 9.02 11.92
CA ASP A 39 -4.65 10.46 11.73
C ASP A 39 -4.14 10.81 10.31
N LYS A 40 -4.99 11.48 9.53
CA LYS A 40 -4.67 11.91 8.17
C LYS A 40 -3.45 12.82 8.13
N ALA A 41 -3.17 13.55 9.21
CA ALA A 41 -1.98 14.37 9.34
C ALA A 41 -0.67 13.55 9.27
N MET A 42 -0.70 12.24 9.52
CA MET A 42 0.45 11.35 9.36
C MET A 42 0.76 11.01 7.90
N PHE A 43 -0.15 11.29 6.96
CA PHE A 43 0.08 11.17 5.53
C PHE A 43 0.55 12.53 4.98
N ASP A 44 1.76 12.92 5.36
CA ASP A 44 2.30 14.27 5.14
C ASP A 44 3.06 14.43 3.82
N THR A 45 3.53 13.32 3.22
CA THR A 45 4.19 13.28 1.90
C THR A 45 3.21 13.08 0.75
N ASP A 46 3.56 13.52 -0.46
CA ASP A 46 2.73 13.27 -1.66
C ASP A 46 2.51 11.78 -1.89
N ALA A 47 3.53 10.96 -1.66
CA ALA A 47 3.46 9.51 -1.79
C ALA A 47 2.46 8.87 -0.80
N SER A 48 2.48 9.30 0.45
CA SER A 48 1.57 8.80 1.47
C SER A 48 0.13 9.28 1.25
N LYS A 49 -0.07 10.52 0.78
CA LYS A 49 -1.38 11.04 0.37
C LYS A 49 -1.95 10.27 -0.81
N GLU A 50 -1.14 9.96 -1.83
CA GLU A 50 -1.57 9.15 -2.97
C GLU A 50 -1.99 7.75 -2.51
N PHE A 51 -1.23 7.13 -1.61
CA PHE A 51 -1.60 5.85 -1.03
C PHE A 51 -2.91 5.92 -0.23
N LEU A 52 -3.13 6.97 0.55
CA LEU A 52 -4.39 7.18 1.27
C LEU A 52 -5.58 7.37 0.31
N ALA A 53 -5.36 8.00 -0.84
CA ALA A 53 -6.41 8.21 -1.83
C ALA A 53 -6.69 6.94 -2.67
N THR A 54 -5.69 6.09 -2.93
CA THR A 54 -5.79 5.05 -3.98
C THR A 54 -5.46 3.64 -3.53
N GLY A 55 -4.79 3.46 -2.39
CA GLY A 55 -4.19 2.19 -1.96
C GLY A 55 -2.96 1.76 -2.75
N LYS A 56 -2.53 2.54 -3.75
CA LYS A 56 -1.32 2.28 -4.55
C LYS A 56 -0.10 2.87 -3.87
N ASN A 57 0.99 2.11 -3.89
CA ASN A 57 2.27 2.56 -3.36
C ASN A 57 3.12 3.12 -4.52
N PRO A 58 3.40 4.43 -4.58
CA PRO A 58 4.20 5.02 -5.64
C PRO A 58 5.70 4.71 -5.51
N TYR A 59 6.14 4.13 -4.40
CA TYR A 59 7.54 3.73 -4.21
C TYR A 59 7.91 2.39 -4.84
N ILE A 60 6.96 1.66 -5.43
CA ILE A 60 7.27 0.40 -6.13
C ILE A 60 8.24 0.68 -7.29
N GLY A 61 9.41 0.03 -7.25
CA GLY A 61 10.48 0.21 -8.25
C GLY A 61 11.39 1.42 -8.01
N ASN A 62 11.15 2.24 -6.97
CA ASN A 62 12.02 3.38 -6.66
C ASN A 62 13.23 2.94 -5.81
N GLU A 63 14.43 2.98 -6.38
CA GLU A 63 15.65 2.47 -5.73
C GLU A 63 16.01 3.17 -4.42
N GLU A 64 15.83 4.50 -4.35
CA GLU A 64 16.13 5.26 -3.14
C GLU A 64 15.16 4.90 -2.00
N ALA A 65 13.87 4.81 -2.32
CA ALA A 65 12.83 4.38 -1.40
C ALA A 65 13.07 2.95 -0.92
N ILE A 66 13.42 2.02 -1.82
CA ILE A 66 13.79 0.63 -1.49
C ILE A 66 14.99 0.60 -0.54
N LYS A 67 16.03 1.40 -0.79
CA LYS A 67 17.21 1.47 0.09
C LYS A 67 16.85 2.00 1.48
N LYS A 68 15.98 3.00 1.58
CA LYS A 68 15.45 3.51 2.86
C LYS A 68 14.58 2.45 3.56
N GLY A 69 13.70 1.79 2.80
CA GLY A 69 12.84 0.71 3.27
C GLY A 69 13.62 -0.45 3.88
N LYS A 70 14.72 -0.86 3.25
CA LYS A 70 15.62 -1.89 3.80
C LYS A 70 16.20 -1.49 5.16
N LYS A 71 16.60 -0.23 5.32
CA LYS A 71 17.12 0.25 6.62
C LYS A 71 16.05 0.19 7.70
N ILE A 72 14.82 0.60 7.39
CA ILE A 72 13.69 0.58 8.31
C ILE A 72 13.30 -0.88 8.64
N PHE A 73 13.26 -1.76 7.64
CA PHE A 73 13.01 -3.20 7.82
C PHE A 73 13.99 -3.83 8.81
N ASN A 74 15.27 -3.44 8.76
CA ASN A 74 16.27 -3.88 9.73
C ASN A 74 16.07 -3.23 11.10
N LEU A 75 15.83 -1.92 11.14
CA LEU A 75 15.66 -1.14 12.38
C LEU A 75 14.52 -1.68 13.25
N TYR A 76 13.38 -2.01 12.62
CA TYR A 76 12.21 -2.55 13.31
C TYR A 76 12.26 -4.07 13.53
N SER A 77 13.46 -4.66 13.35
CA SER A 77 13.76 -6.07 13.57
C SER A 77 12.94 -7.05 12.74
N CYS A 78 12.41 -6.61 11.59
CA CYS A 78 11.63 -7.48 10.69
C CYS A 78 12.49 -8.66 10.20
N VAL A 79 13.79 -8.41 9.99
CA VAL A 79 14.79 -9.41 9.57
C VAL A 79 14.90 -10.61 10.51
N ALA A 80 14.71 -10.40 11.82
CA ALA A 80 14.86 -11.47 12.81
C ALA A 80 13.80 -12.58 12.63
N CYS A 81 12.60 -12.20 12.17
CA CYS A 81 11.51 -13.14 11.94
C CYS A 81 11.33 -13.50 10.47
N HIS A 82 11.51 -12.55 9.55
CA HIS A 82 11.16 -12.72 8.14
C HIS A 82 12.36 -12.91 7.21
N GLY A 83 13.59 -13.00 7.73
CA GLY A 83 14.78 -13.15 6.90
C GLY A 83 15.26 -11.83 6.28
N GLY A 84 16.45 -11.82 5.70
CA GLY A 84 17.17 -10.60 5.28
C GLY A 84 16.52 -9.85 4.11
N LYS A 85 15.70 -10.55 3.33
CA LYS A 85 14.97 -10.05 2.16
C LYS A 85 13.46 -10.27 2.29
N GLY A 86 12.97 -10.79 3.42
CA GLY A 86 11.58 -11.22 3.57
C GLY A 86 11.31 -12.65 3.07
N GLU A 87 12.34 -13.48 2.88
CA GLU A 87 12.23 -14.87 2.43
C GLU A 87 11.57 -15.82 3.44
N GLY A 88 11.47 -15.40 4.71
CA GLY A 88 10.97 -16.18 5.83
C GLY A 88 12.10 -16.77 6.67
N ALA A 89 11.88 -16.85 7.98
CA ALA A 89 12.78 -17.51 8.93
C ALA A 89 11.93 -18.14 10.06
N VAL A 90 11.75 -17.42 11.16
CA VAL A 90 10.82 -17.81 12.24
C VAL A 90 9.38 -17.54 11.84
N GLY A 91 9.14 -16.40 11.17
CA GLY A 91 7.88 -16.00 10.58
C GLY A 91 7.78 -16.38 9.09
N PRO A 92 6.57 -16.27 8.50
CA PRO A 92 6.33 -16.64 7.11
C PRO A 92 7.10 -15.76 6.13
N GLY A 93 7.35 -16.27 4.93
CA GLY A 93 7.86 -15.48 3.82
C GLY A 93 6.88 -14.38 3.40
N LEU A 94 7.45 -13.25 2.96
CA LEU A 94 6.75 -12.03 2.55
C LEU A 94 6.87 -11.75 1.03
N ILE A 95 7.59 -12.60 0.30
CA ILE A 95 7.96 -12.37 -1.11
C ILE A 95 7.34 -13.34 -2.11
N GLY A 96 6.72 -14.42 -1.63
CA GLY A 96 6.15 -15.49 -2.45
C GLY A 96 4.69 -15.28 -2.88
N ALA A 97 4.17 -16.21 -3.68
CA ALA A 97 2.77 -16.18 -4.16
C ALA A 97 1.72 -16.41 -3.06
N ASN A 98 2.08 -17.12 -1.98
CA ASN A 98 1.14 -17.59 -0.97
C ASN A 98 1.32 -16.83 0.35
N PHE A 99 0.63 -15.71 0.50
CA PHE A 99 0.59 -14.97 1.76
C PHE A 99 -0.30 -15.67 2.78
N ARG A 100 0.13 -15.70 4.05
CA ARG A 100 -0.72 -16.20 5.15
C ARG A 100 -2.06 -15.46 5.25
N TYR A 101 -2.06 -14.16 4.95
CA TYR A 101 -3.27 -13.35 4.81
C TYR A 101 -3.35 -12.91 3.34
N ALA A 102 -4.34 -13.40 2.60
CA ALA A 102 -4.45 -13.18 1.14
C ALA A 102 -4.43 -11.69 0.75
N LYS A 103 -5.01 -10.82 1.58
CA LYS A 103 -4.98 -9.35 1.41
C LYS A 103 -3.56 -8.78 1.26
N ASN A 104 -2.54 -9.44 1.80
CA ASN A 104 -1.14 -9.01 1.72
C ASN A 104 -0.54 -9.14 0.31
N ALA A 105 -1.27 -9.70 -0.65
CA ALA A 105 -0.94 -9.55 -2.06
C ALA A 105 -1.01 -8.08 -2.51
N THR A 106 -1.87 -7.26 -1.88
CA THR A 106 -2.02 -5.82 -2.16
C THR A 106 -1.15 -4.97 -1.23
N ASN A 107 -0.81 -3.75 -1.65
CA ASN A 107 -0.08 -2.80 -0.81
C ASN A 107 -0.92 -2.31 0.37
N LYS A 108 -2.22 -2.06 0.17
CA LYS A 108 -3.19 -1.79 1.25
C LYS A 108 -3.20 -2.89 2.30
N GLY A 109 -3.35 -4.14 1.90
CA GLY A 109 -3.46 -5.25 2.85
C GLY A 109 -2.17 -5.50 3.62
N MET A 110 -1.02 -5.38 2.96
CA MET A 110 0.28 -5.48 3.64
C MET A 110 0.49 -4.32 4.62
N PHE A 111 0.11 -3.09 4.25
CA PHE A 111 0.14 -1.93 5.15
C PHE A 111 -0.69 -2.18 6.40
N GLU A 112 -1.94 -2.64 6.26
CA GLU A 112 -2.83 -2.93 7.39
C GLU A 112 -2.24 -3.97 8.35
N THR A 113 -1.67 -5.04 7.79
CA THR A 113 -1.05 -6.11 8.57
C THR A 113 0.17 -5.63 9.34
N ILE A 114 1.05 -4.84 8.71
CA ILE A 114 2.25 -4.34 9.39
C ILE A 114 1.88 -3.26 10.42
N TRP A 115 0.95 -2.38 10.07
CA TRP A 115 0.50 -1.29 10.93
C TRP A 115 -0.10 -1.82 12.24
N HIS A 116 -1.07 -2.72 12.15
CA HIS A 116 -1.88 -3.17 13.30
C HIS A 116 -1.45 -4.53 13.89
N GLY A 117 -0.54 -5.23 13.21
CA GLY A 117 -0.10 -6.57 13.63
C GLY A 117 -1.14 -7.66 13.34
N THR A 118 -0.93 -8.82 13.98
CA THR A 118 -1.73 -10.03 13.75
C THR A 118 -1.88 -10.86 15.02
N ASN A 119 -2.82 -11.81 15.01
CA ASN A 119 -2.95 -12.84 16.06
C ASN A 119 -1.88 -13.94 15.96
N GLY A 120 -0.95 -13.86 14.99
CA GLY A 120 0.09 -14.85 14.75
C GLY A 120 1.44 -14.53 15.39
N GLY A 121 1.48 -13.66 16.40
CA GLY A 121 2.71 -13.26 17.09
C GLY A 121 3.48 -12.08 16.46
N MET A 122 3.00 -11.54 15.33
CA MET A 122 3.52 -10.28 14.79
C MET A 122 2.78 -9.10 15.43
N GLY A 123 3.45 -8.41 16.37
CA GLY A 123 2.91 -7.20 16.99
C GLY A 123 2.78 -6.03 16.01
N ALA A 124 1.96 -5.05 16.37
CA ALA A 124 1.77 -3.81 15.61
C ALA A 124 3.09 -3.04 15.46
N LYS A 125 3.28 -2.40 14.31
CA LYS A 125 4.43 -1.53 14.02
C LYS A 125 4.05 -0.08 13.75
N GLY A 126 2.77 0.24 13.58
CA GLY A 126 2.32 1.61 13.35
C GLY A 126 2.62 2.53 14.54
N PHE A 127 2.95 3.79 14.25
CA PHE A 127 3.17 4.81 15.27
C PHE A 127 1.97 4.93 16.22
N GLY A 128 2.22 4.95 17.53
CA GLY A 128 1.19 4.99 18.58
C GLY A 128 0.57 3.62 18.92
N LEU A 129 0.62 2.66 17.99
CA LEU A 129 0.18 1.27 18.23
C LEU A 129 1.31 0.36 18.71
N MET A 130 2.53 0.58 18.19
CA MET A 130 3.70 -0.15 18.66
C MET A 130 4.06 0.25 20.10
N ALA A 131 4.10 1.56 20.35
CA ALA A 131 4.16 2.19 21.67
C ALA A 131 3.61 3.62 21.56
N PRO A 132 3.25 4.30 22.67
CA PRO A 132 2.56 5.59 22.63
C PRO A 132 3.22 6.68 21.77
N ASP A 133 4.56 6.78 21.83
CA ASP A 133 5.34 7.81 21.12
C ASP A 133 6.35 7.21 20.13
N ASP A 134 6.14 5.98 19.68
CA ASP A 134 7.06 5.27 18.79
C ASP A 134 6.30 4.41 17.76
N GLY A 135 6.99 4.06 16.68
CA GLY A 135 6.49 3.21 15.60
C GLY A 135 6.70 3.81 14.21
N ILE A 136 6.44 3.00 13.20
CA ILE A 136 6.63 3.32 11.79
C ILE A 136 5.52 4.28 11.35
N LYS A 137 5.89 5.37 10.69
CA LYS A 137 4.94 6.31 10.06
C LYS A 137 4.46 5.81 8.69
N PRO A 138 3.31 6.28 8.15
CA PRO A 138 2.78 5.79 6.88
C PRO A 138 3.79 5.82 5.72
N ASP A 139 4.47 6.94 5.52
CA ASP A 139 5.46 7.12 4.46
C ASP A 139 6.67 6.16 4.59
N GLU A 140 7.13 5.92 5.82
CA GLU A 140 8.18 4.95 6.13
C GLU A 140 7.73 3.51 5.84
N LEU A 141 6.50 3.18 6.21
CA LEU A 141 5.93 1.86 5.98
C LEU A 141 5.78 1.58 4.48
N LEU A 142 5.41 2.57 3.67
CA LEU A 142 5.36 2.42 2.21
C LEU A 142 6.74 2.10 1.62
N LYS A 143 7.82 2.67 2.15
CA LYS A 143 9.19 2.33 1.74
C LYS A 143 9.56 0.91 2.14
N VAL A 144 9.16 0.46 3.33
CA VAL A 144 9.35 -0.94 3.76
C VAL A 144 8.63 -1.90 2.82
N ILE A 145 7.37 -1.60 2.46
CA ILE A 145 6.59 -2.39 1.50
C ILE A 145 7.30 -2.40 0.14
N ALA A 146 7.80 -1.26 -0.34
CA ALA A 146 8.56 -1.21 -1.59
C ALA A 146 9.80 -2.12 -1.57
N PHE A 147 10.53 -2.18 -0.46
CA PHE A 147 11.63 -3.12 -0.27
C PHE A 147 11.17 -4.58 -0.29
N ILE A 148 10.07 -4.92 0.37
CA ILE A 148 9.53 -6.29 0.34
C ILE A 148 9.16 -6.67 -1.10
N ARG A 149 8.45 -5.79 -1.81
CA ARG A 149 8.03 -6.00 -3.21
C ARG A 149 9.21 -6.11 -4.16
N SER A 150 10.29 -5.34 -3.96
CA SER A 150 11.50 -5.46 -4.79
C SER A 150 12.21 -6.80 -4.68
N ASN A 151 11.92 -7.57 -3.62
CA ASN A 151 12.45 -8.92 -3.43
C ASN A 151 11.43 -10.01 -3.81
N SER A 152 10.25 -9.67 -4.34
CA SER A 152 9.25 -10.66 -4.76
C SER A 152 9.81 -11.57 -5.84
N ASN A 153 9.66 -12.89 -5.65
CA ASN A 153 10.10 -13.90 -6.61
C ASN A 153 9.00 -14.29 -7.61
N VAL A 154 7.81 -13.69 -7.51
CA VAL A 154 6.66 -13.91 -8.40
C VAL A 154 6.17 -12.61 -9.07
N GLY A 155 6.92 -11.52 -8.93
CA GLY A 155 6.64 -10.26 -9.61
C GLY A 155 5.43 -9.47 -9.08
N THR A 156 4.90 -9.82 -7.91
CA THR A 156 3.76 -9.11 -7.31
C THR A 156 4.15 -7.70 -6.92
N THR A 157 3.51 -6.68 -7.52
CA THR A 157 3.74 -5.27 -7.15
C THR A 157 2.81 -4.82 -6.04
N GLY A 158 1.63 -5.41 -5.95
CA GLY A 158 0.56 -5.05 -5.02
C GLY A 158 -0.20 -3.78 -5.41
N ASN A 159 0.04 -3.25 -6.62
CA ASN A 159 -0.64 -2.10 -7.23
C ASN A 159 -1.66 -2.51 -8.31
N GLU A 160 -1.79 -3.82 -8.59
CA GLU A 160 -2.77 -4.40 -9.50
C GLU A 160 -4.21 -4.21 -8.98
#